data_AF-A0A376D0V8-F1
#
_entry.id   AF-A0A376D0V8-F1
#
_cell.length_a   1.000
_cell.length_b   1.000
_cell.length_c   1.000
_cell.angle_alpha   90.00
_cell.angle_beta   90.00
_cell.angle_gamma   90.00
#
_symmetry.space_group_name_H-M   'P 1'
#
loop_
_entity.id
_entity.type
_entity.pdbx_description
1 polymer ?
#
loop_
_entity_poly.entity_id
_entity_poly.type
_entity_poly.pdbx_seq_one_letter_code
_entity_poly.pdbx_strand_id
1 'polypeptide(L)'
;MLSLRFKKVTIATTFAALAGTALGTGVASAAEPSSGISFGSSSGELAHMSSTLFGSSKPAPENPEDPEAPEGSDLIEKVGDIEGLTEPLTAEQAKEVLNGSFVAKKNDKIGLSFQPDGTVGVSDGCNPGKGTWTVAEDTGVLEINDVVTIMRACEPGVMVDVRDFNVIVPKKPQVYSIDDTTIALVKDGKAIQFVKVDTPEEK
;
A
#
# COMPACT_ATOMS: atom_id res chain seq x y z
N MET A 1 2.95 9.83 50.60
CA MET A 1 3.05 8.57 49.86
C MET A 1 1.70 7.88 49.94
N LEU A 2 0.91 7.94 48.86
CA LEU A 2 -0.38 7.24 48.76
C LEU A 2 -0.25 6.23 47.63
N SER A 3 -0.17 4.95 48.00
CA SER A 3 -0.08 3.83 47.07
C SER A 3 -1.49 3.41 46.70
N LEU A 4 -1.84 3.44 45.41
CA LEU A 4 -3.04 2.80 44.89
C LEU A 4 -2.63 1.74 43.87
N ARG A 5 -2.90 0.50 44.26
CA ARG A 5 -2.62 -0.75 43.57
C ARG A 5 -3.82 -1.16 42.71
N PHE A 6 -3.52 -1.56 41.47
CA PHE A 6 -4.19 -2.51 40.57
C PHE A 6 -5.72 -2.45 40.34
N LYS A 7 -6.10 -2.49 39.06
CA LYS A 7 -6.89 -3.61 38.50
C LYS A 7 -6.77 -3.67 36.97
N LYS A 8 -6.18 -4.77 36.49
CA LYS A 8 -6.15 -5.19 35.07
C LYS A 8 -7.51 -5.83 34.79
N VAL A 9 -8.26 -5.33 33.82
CA VAL A 9 -9.56 -5.91 33.41
C VAL A 9 -9.34 -6.63 32.09
N THR A 10 -9.46 -7.95 32.13
CA THR A 10 -9.47 -8.83 30.97
C THR A 10 -10.90 -8.92 30.45
N ILE A 11 -11.15 -8.40 29.25
CA ILE A 11 -12.42 -8.59 28.54
C ILE A 11 -12.20 -9.73 27.54
N ALA A 12 -12.84 -10.87 27.79
CA ALA A 12 -12.97 -11.96 26.84
C ALA A 12 -14.38 -11.88 26.25
N THR A 13 -14.49 -11.62 24.94
CA THR A 13 -15.77 -11.70 24.24
C THR A 13 -15.61 -12.57 22.99
N THR A 14 -16.45 -13.60 22.98
CA THR A 14 -16.54 -14.76 22.10
C THR A 14 -16.85 -14.45 20.63
N PHE A 15 -16.18 -15.15 19.72
CA PHE A 15 -16.55 -15.24 18.31
C PHE A 15 -17.82 -16.08 18.14
N ALA A 16 -18.87 -15.49 17.57
CA ALA A 16 -20.03 -16.21 17.07
C ALA A 16 -19.77 -16.62 15.61
N ALA A 17 -19.73 -17.93 15.36
CA ALA A 17 -19.66 -18.50 14.02
C ALA A 17 -21.03 -18.40 13.33
N LEU A 18 -21.10 -17.72 12.18
CA LEU A 18 -22.28 -17.71 11.33
C LEU A 18 -22.04 -18.65 10.14
N ALA A 19 -22.56 -19.87 10.25
CA ALA A 19 -22.71 -20.80 9.15
C ALA A 19 -24.07 -20.57 8.48
N GLY A 20 -24.08 -20.36 7.16
CA GLY A 20 -25.29 -20.14 6.39
C GLY A 20 -25.06 -20.31 4.90
N THR A 21 -25.24 -21.55 4.44
CA THR A 21 -25.26 -21.97 3.04
C THR A 21 -26.46 -21.41 2.29
N ALA A 22 -26.28 -20.95 1.05
CA ALA A 22 -27.36 -20.98 0.04
C ALA A 22 -26.77 -21.05 -1.38
N LEU A 23 -26.97 -22.21 -2.00
CA LEU A 23 -26.78 -22.45 -3.43
C LEU A 23 -27.93 -21.77 -4.19
N GLY A 24 -27.60 -21.05 -5.26
CA GLY A 24 -28.58 -20.47 -6.18
C GLY A 24 -28.13 -20.64 -7.61
N THR A 25 -28.47 -21.78 -8.21
CA THR A 25 -28.43 -22.00 -9.66
C THR A 25 -29.66 -21.37 -10.31
N GLY A 26 -29.46 -20.45 -11.25
CA GLY A 26 -30.53 -19.87 -12.04
C GLY A 26 -30.05 -19.59 -13.46
N VAL A 27 -30.30 -20.53 -14.36
CA VAL A 27 -30.27 -20.33 -15.81
C VAL A 27 -31.65 -19.88 -16.26
N ALA A 28 -31.74 -18.83 -17.08
CA ALA A 28 -32.84 -18.64 -18.03
C ALA A 28 -32.46 -17.57 -19.05
N SER A 29 -32.28 -18.03 -20.28
CA SER A 29 -32.18 -17.23 -21.51
C SER A 29 -33.52 -16.57 -21.82
N ALA A 30 -33.50 -15.36 -22.39
CA ALA A 30 -34.59 -14.86 -23.22
C ALA A 30 -34.01 -13.91 -24.29
N ALA A 31 -34.45 -14.14 -25.52
CA ALA A 31 -33.95 -13.57 -26.76
C ALA A 31 -34.63 -12.24 -27.16
N GLU A 32 -33.86 -11.49 -27.96
CA GLU A 32 -34.05 -10.39 -28.94
C GLU A 32 -35.45 -9.81 -29.27
N PRO A 33 -35.49 -8.60 -29.88
CA PRO A 33 -35.55 -8.58 -31.35
C PRO A 33 -34.65 -7.55 -32.07
N SER A 34 -34.41 -7.93 -33.33
CA SER A 34 -33.70 -7.34 -34.46
C SER A 34 -33.76 -5.83 -34.71
N SER A 35 -32.64 -5.31 -35.19
CA SER A 35 -32.52 -4.49 -36.41
C SER A 35 -31.06 -4.68 -36.88
N GLY A 36 -30.74 -5.33 -38.00
CA GLY A 36 -31.31 -5.14 -39.33
C GLY A 36 -30.38 -4.28 -40.19
N ILE A 37 -29.10 -4.66 -40.33
CA ILE A 37 -28.25 -4.22 -41.46
C ILE A 37 -27.50 -5.43 -42.01
N SER A 38 -27.91 -5.82 -43.20
CA SER A 38 -27.30 -6.86 -44.02
C SER A 38 -26.24 -6.22 -44.91
N PHE A 39 -24.98 -6.63 -44.74
CA PHE A 39 -23.99 -6.54 -45.82
C PHE A 39 -23.44 -7.93 -46.05
N GLY A 40 -23.75 -8.47 -47.24
CA GLY A 40 -23.33 -9.79 -47.66
C GLY A 40 -21.85 -9.84 -48.03
N SER A 41 -21.22 -10.92 -47.53
CA SER A 41 -20.18 -11.75 -48.15
C SER A 41 -18.87 -11.11 -48.65
N SER A 42 -17.80 -11.35 -47.89
CA SER A 42 -16.80 -12.35 -48.30
C SER A 42 -16.07 -12.88 -47.07
N SER A 43 -16.29 -14.16 -46.75
CA SER A 43 -15.58 -14.89 -45.71
C SER A 43 -14.31 -15.48 -46.29
N GLY A 44 -13.18 -15.30 -45.60
CA GLY A 44 -12.06 -16.22 -45.69
C GLY A 44 -10.70 -15.58 -45.98
N GLU A 45 -10.17 -14.73 -45.10
CA GLU A 45 -8.72 -14.46 -45.17
C GLU A 45 -8.04 -13.95 -43.88
N LEU A 46 -8.52 -14.28 -42.67
CA LEU A 46 -7.77 -13.90 -41.45
C LEU A 46 -7.69 -14.98 -40.36
N ALA A 47 -8.19 -16.19 -40.62
CA ALA A 47 -8.16 -17.29 -39.66
C ALA A 47 -6.89 -18.18 -39.74
N HIS A 48 -5.88 -17.83 -40.54
CA HIS A 48 -4.73 -18.71 -40.79
C HIS A 48 -3.37 -18.06 -40.54
N MET A 49 -3.25 -17.29 -39.45
CA MET A 49 -1.93 -16.99 -38.87
C MET A 49 -1.94 -17.29 -37.37
N SER A 50 -2.14 -18.56 -37.06
CA SER A 50 -1.83 -19.13 -35.75
C SER A 50 -1.42 -20.57 -36.00
N SER A 51 -0.34 -21.01 -35.34
CA SER A 51 0.19 -22.37 -35.33
C SER A 51 0.89 -22.90 -36.60
N THR A 52 2.10 -22.40 -36.85
CA THR A 52 3.26 -23.27 -37.15
C THR A 52 4.54 -22.49 -36.88
N LEU A 53 5.15 -22.63 -35.70
CA LEU A 53 6.62 -22.57 -35.58
C LEU A 53 7.18 -23.09 -34.24
N PHE A 54 6.63 -24.18 -33.69
CA PHE A 54 7.37 -24.98 -32.71
C PHE A 54 8.06 -26.16 -33.42
N GLY A 55 9.39 -26.10 -33.45
CA GLY A 55 10.23 -27.24 -33.10
C GLY A 55 10.90 -28.03 -34.24
N SER A 56 12.22 -27.81 -34.41
CA SER A 56 13.21 -28.91 -34.45
C SER A 56 14.63 -28.41 -34.14
N SER A 57 15.02 -28.62 -32.88
CA SER A 57 16.29 -29.21 -32.43
C SER A 57 17.62 -28.45 -32.66
N LYS A 58 17.96 -27.61 -31.69
CA LYS A 58 19.32 -27.55 -31.11
C LYS A 58 19.19 -27.13 -29.64
N PRO A 59 19.80 -27.83 -28.65
CA PRO A 59 19.64 -27.46 -27.25
C PRO A 59 20.36 -26.14 -27.03
N ALA A 60 19.59 -25.08 -26.80
CA ALA A 60 20.08 -23.82 -26.28
C ALA A 60 20.43 -24.01 -24.79
N PRO A 61 21.50 -23.37 -24.30
CA PRO A 61 21.92 -23.48 -22.92
C PRO A 61 20.80 -22.98 -22.00
N GLU A 62 20.80 -23.58 -20.82
CA GLU A 62 19.88 -23.39 -19.72
C GLU A 62 19.79 -21.90 -19.36
N ASN A 63 18.57 -21.38 -19.40
CA ASN A 63 18.05 -20.16 -18.76
C ASN A 63 19.07 -19.14 -18.22
N PRO A 64 19.03 -17.90 -18.76
CA PRO A 64 19.03 -16.76 -17.86
C PRO A 64 17.88 -15.79 -18.19
N GLU A 65 17.25 -15.33 -17.10
CA GLU A 65 16.55 -14.04 -17.00
C GLU A 65 15.13 -14.00 -17.58
N ASP A 66 14.20 -14.67 -16.88
CA ASP A 66 13.03 -13.92 -16.41
C ASP A 66 13.59 -12.68 -15.71
N PRO A 67 13.30 -11.43 -16.11
CA PRO A 67 13.75 -10.28 -15.34
C PRO A 67 13.05 -10.41 -14.00
N GLU A 68 13.78 -10.96 -13.01
CA GLU A 68 13.39 -10.99 -11.62
C GLU A 68 12.81 -9.62 -11.34
N ALA A 69 11.56 -9.58 -10.84
CA ALA A 69 11.03 -8.36 -10.27
C ALA A 69 12.15 -7.80 -9.41
N PRO A 70 12.66 -6.59 -9.72
CA PRO A 70 13.89 -6.10 -9.11
C PRO A 70 13.77 -6.27 -7.61
N GLU A 71 14.80 -6.86 -7.00
CA GLU A 71 14.85 -7.14 -5.57
C GLU A 71 14.24 -5.96 -4.81
N GLY A 72 13.29 -6.26 -3.92
CA GLY A 72 12.51 -5.25 -3.22
C GLY A 72 13.43 -4.19 -2.64
N SER A 73 12.98 -2.94 -2.62
CA SER A 73 13.80 -1.91 -2.02
C SER A 73 14.00 -2.23 -0.54
N ASP A 74 15.14 -1.83 0.01
CA ASP A 74 15.39 -1.99 1.44
C ASP A 74 14.38 -1.21 2.31
N LEU A 75 13.52 -0.38 1.70
CA LEU A 75 12.50 0.46 2.32
C LEU A 75 11.56 -0.31 3.24
N ILE A 76 11.10 -1.50 2.82
CA ILE A 76 10.19 -2.33 3.63
C ILE A 76 10.99 -3.22 4.57
N GLU A 77 10.63 -3.14 5.84
CA GLU A 77 11.16 -3.99 6.90
C GLU A 77 10.07 -4.90 7.47
N LYS A 78 10.45 -6.08 7.95
CA LYS A 78 9.52 -6.91 8.70
C LYS A 78 9.43 -6.36 10.11
N VAL A 79 8.21 -6.30 10.65
CA VAL A 79 7.93 -5.79 12.00
C VAL A 79 8.80 -6.45 13.08
N GLY A 80 9.07 -7.75 12.97
CA GLY A 80 9.89 -8.49 13.95
C GLY A 80 11.38 -8.16 13.94
N ASP A 81 11.86 -7.49 12.88
CA ASP A 81 13.28 -7.13 12.71
C ASP A 81 13.55 -5.68 13.17
N ILE A 82 12.51 -4.93 13.57
CA ILE A 82 12.61 -3.52 13.98
C ILE A 82 12.72 -3.44 15.50
N GLU A 83 13.89 -3.03 15.98
CA GLU A 83 14.10 -2.76 17.41
C GLU A 83 13.26 -1.56 17.88
N GLY A 84 12.71 -1.64 19.09
CA GLY A 84 11.91 -0.57 19.69
C GLY A 84 10.43 -0.54 19.27
N LEU A 85 10.03 -1.39 18.32
CA LEU A 85 8.62 -1.50 17.94
C LEU A 85 7.84 -2.27 19.03
N THR A 86 6.95 -1.56 19.73
CA THR A 86 6.19 -2.12 20.87
C THR A 86 4.71 -2.32 20.52
N GLU A 87 3.86 -1.34 20.82
CA GLU A 87 2.42 -1.36 20.56
C GLU A 87 2.05 -0.21 19.62
N PRO A 88 0.99 -0.37 18.79
CA PRO A 88 0.51 0.73 17.96
C PRO A 88 0.02 1.89 18.84
N LEU A 89 0.25 3.10 18.37
CA LEU A 89 -0.20 4.31 19.05
C LEU A 89 -1.73 4.39 19.06
N THR A 90 -2.29 4.97 20.11
CA THR A 90 -3.70 5.37 20.11
C THR A 90 -3.93 6.52 19.12
N ALA A 91 -5.18 6.80 18.76
CA ALA A 91 -5.49 7.90 17.84
C ALA A 91 -4.97 9.26 18.34
N GLU A 92 -5.08 9.52 19.65
CA GLU A 92 -4.58 10.75 20.29
C GLU A 92 -3.05 10.86 20.18
N GLN A 93 -2.34 9.78 20.53
CA GLN A 93 -0.88 9.73 20.44
C GLN A 93 -0.39 9.83 19.00
N ALA A 94 -1.05 9.14 18.07
CA ALA A 94 -0.73 9.19 16.64
C ALA A 94 -0.85 10.62 16.09
N LYS A 95 -1.91 11.35 16.44
CA LYS A 95 -2.08 12.75 16.01
C LYS A 95 -1.01 13.68 16.61
N GLU A 96 -0.57 13.42 17.84
CA GLU A 96 0.49 14.20 18.47
C GLU A 96 1.84 14.00 17.79
N VAL A 97 2.19 12.74 17.46
CA VAL A 97 3.47 12.45 16.79
C VAL A 97 3.45 12.82 15.30
N LEU A 98 2.31 12.69 14.61
CA LEU A 98 2.15 13.02 13.19
C LEU A 98 2.00 14.54 12.99
N ASN A 99 3.05 15.28 13.34
CA ASN A 99 3.13 16.72 13.17
C ASN A 99 4.50 17.11 12.61
N GLY A 100 4.50 17.74 11.43
CA GLY A 100 5.69 18.16 10.71
C GLY A 100 6.08 17.18 9.60
N SER A 101 7.33 17.29 9.17
CA SER A 101 7.85 16.55 8.02
C SER A 101 8.67 15.33 8.45
N PHE A 102 8.54 14.27 7.68
CA PHE A 102 9.14 12.97 7.90
C PHE A 102 9.72 12.44 6.59
N VAL A 103 10.91 11.86 6.65
CA VAL A 103 11.55 11.19 5.51
C VAL A 103 11.82 9.73 5.83
N ALA A 104 11.74 8.84 4.85
CA ALA A 104 11.96 7.43 5.12
C ALA A 104 13.43 7.19 5.50
N LYS A 105 13.65 6.41 6.56
CA LYS A 105 14.97 6.18 7.15
C LYS A 105 15.99 5.61 6.15
N LYS A 106 15.51 4.85 5.17
CA LYS A 106 16.33 4.18 4.14
C LYS A 106 16.31 4.88 2.78
N ASN A 107 15.47 5.90 2.60
CA ASN A 107 15.45 6.74 1.39
C ASN A 107 14.84 8.12 1.69
N ASP A 108 15.68 9.15 1.71
CA ASP A 108 15.29 10.52 2.06
C ASP A 108 14.43 11.24 1.01
N LYS A 109 14.31 10.69 -0.21
CA LYS A 109 13.43 11.21 -1.26
C LYS A 109 11.96 10.86 -1.01
N ILE A 110 11.72 9.84 -0.19
CA ILE A 110 10.38 9.40 0.20
C ILE A 110 10.03 10.13 1.49
N GLY A 111 8.88 10.79 1.51
CA GLY A 111 8.51 11.62 2.65
C GLY A 111 7.03 11.90 2.79
N LEU A 112 6.66 12.27 4.01
CA LEU A 112 5.32 12.64 4.42
C LEU A 112 5.42 13.92 5.25
N SER A 113 4.54 14.88 4.99
CA SER A 113 4.49 16.14 5.74
C SER A 113 3.09 16.38 6.25
N PHE A 114 2.89 16.18 7.55
CA PHE A 114 1.59 16.26 8.20
C PHE A 114 1.39 17.65 8.78
N GLN A 115 0.37 18.35 8.28
CA GLN A 115 0.01 19.68 8.74
C GLN A 115 -1.13 19.60 9.77
N PRO A 116 -1.16 20.49 10.79
CA PRO A 116 -2.23 20.53 11.80
C PRO A 116 -3.63 20.81 11.25
N ASP A 117 -3.72 21.36 10.04
CA ASP A 117 -4.99 21.63 9.35
C ASP A 117 -5.61 20.40 8.65
N GLY A 118 -4.96 19.24 8.77
CA GLY A 118 -5.39 17.99 8.14
C GLY A 118 -4.86 17.81 6.71
N THR A 119 -4.00 18.69 6.21
CA THR A 119 -3.32 18.52 4.92
C THR A 119 -2.10 17.62 5.06
N VAL A 120 -1.83 16.78 4.06
CA VAL A 120 -0.60 15.98 3.97
C VAL A 120 0.14 16.20 2.66
N GLY A 121 1.43 16.52 2.74
CA GLY A 121 2.36 16.41 1.61
C GLY A 121 2.87 14.98 1.52
N VAL A 122 2.92 14.42 0.31
CA VAL A 122 3.35 13.05 0.05
C VAL A 122 4.43 13.05 -1.03
N SER A 123 5.51 12.30 -0.85
CA SER A 123 6.49 11.99 -1.88
C SER A 123 6.80 10.50 -1.82
N ASP A 124 6.52 9.77 -2.89
CA ASP A 124 6.88 8.35 -3.02
C ASP A 124 8.32 8.13 -3.51
N GLY A 125 9.14 9.19 -3.51
CA GLY A 125 10.51 9.19 -4.04
C GLY A 125 10.61 9.69 -5.48
N CYS A 126 9.51 9.70 -6.23
CA CYS A 126 9.48 10.22 -7.60
C CYS A 126 8.46 11.33 -7.81
N ASN A 127 7.23 11.09 -7.35
CA ASN A 127 6.06 11.88 -7.64
C ASN A 127 5.57 12.55 -6.36
N PRO A 128 5.84 13.86 -6.17
CA PRO A 128 5.27 14.56 -5.04
C PRO A 128 3.77 14.76 -5.26
N GLY A 129 3.05 14.92 -4.17
CA GLY A 129 1.62 15.10 -4.14
C GLY A 129 1.15 15.74 -2.85
N LYS A 130 -0.14 16.03 -2.83
CA LYS A 130 -0.83 16.59 -1.66
C LYS A 130 -2.18 15.92 -1.50
N GLY A 131 -2.62 15.75 -0.27
CA GLY A 131 -3.93 15.20 0.06
C GLY A 131 -4.35 15.65 1.44
N THR A 132 -5.24 14.86 2.04
CA THR A 132 -5.69 15.03 3.41
C THR A 132 -5.29 13.83 4.26
N TRP A 133 -5.19 14.02 5.56
CA TRP A 133 -4.94 12.94 6.51
C TRP A 133 -5.83 13.04 7.73
N THR A 134 -6.15 11.89 8.30
CA THR A 134 -6.84 11.75 9.58
C THR A 134 -6.34 10.49 10.29
N VAL A 135 -6.67 10.34 11.57
CA VAL A 135 -6.46 9.08 12.30
C VAL A 135 -7.81 8.62 12.83
N ALA A 136 -8.17 7.36 12.54
CA ALA A 136 -9.41 6.76 12.98
C ALA A 136 -9.43 6.63 14.53
N GLU A 137 -10.41 7.25 15.18
CA GLU A 137 -10.45 7.39 16.65
C GLU A 137 -10.49 6.05 17.39
N ASP A 138 -11.12 5.04 16.80
CA ASP A 138 -11.37 3.72 17.39
C ASP A 138 -10.19 2.76 17.22
N THR A 139 -9.42 2.92 16.14
CA THR A 139 -8.39 1.94 15.74
C THR A 139 -6.96 2.50 15.75
N GLY A 140 -6.79 3.82 15.77
CA GLY A 140 -5.47 4.47 15.66
C GLY A 140 -4.87 4.43 14.25
N VAL A 141 -5.66 3.99 13.26
CA VAL A 141 -5.22 3.81 11.88
C VAL A 141 -5.08 5.16 11.18
N LEU A 142 -3.93 5.38 10.54
CA LEU A 142 -3.70 6.55 9.69
C LEU A 142 -4.46 6.39 8.37
N GLU A 143 -5.29 7.37 8.02
CA GLU A 143 -5.95 7.44 6.74
C GLU A 143 -5.42 8.64 5.95
N ILE A 144 -4.83 8.37 4.79
CA ILE A 144 -4.41 9.38 3.82
C ILE A 144 -5.38 9.32 2.63
N ASN A 145 -6.04 10.44 2.34
CA ASN A 145 -7.12 10.52 1.37
C ASN A 145 -6.86 11.63 0.34
N ASP A 146 -7.58 11.56 -0.78
CA ASP A 146 -7.63 12.60 -1.82
C ASP A 146 -6.24 13.05 -2.32
N VAL A 147 -5.28 12.11 -2.38
CA VAL A 147 -3.93 12.40 -2.81
C VAL A 147 -3.89 12.66 -4.31
N VAL A 148 -3.46 13.87 -4.69
CA VAL A 148 -3.19 14.26 -6.06
C VAL A 148 -1.69 14.38 -6.25
N THR A 149 -1.13 13.59 -7.17
CA THR A 149 0.31 13.57 -7.48
C THR A 149 0.59 14.06 -8.89
N ILE A 150 1.83 14.52 -9.12
CA ILE A 150 2.34 14.76 -10.47
C ILE A 150 2.78 13.41 -11.03
N MET A 151 2.30 13.00 -12.20
CA MET A 151 2.69 11.71 -12.79
C MET A 151 3.88 11.88 -13.75
N ARG A 152 5.10 11.87 -13.21
CA ARG A 152 6.33 11.90 -14.01
C ARG A 152 6.86 10.49 -14.26
N ALA A 153 7.62 10.33 -15.34
CA ALA A 153 8.38 9.12 -15.57
C ALA A 153 9.57 9.07 -14.60
N CYS A 154 9.78 7.92 -13.96
CA CYS A 154 10.84 7.68 -12.99
C CYS A 154 11.82 6.63 -13.52
N GLU A 155 13.05 6.66 -13.04
CA GLU A 155 14.03 5.61 -13.34
C GLU A 155 13.58 4.26 -12.75
N PRO A 156 13.85 3.11 -13.40
CA PRO A 156 13.38 1.81 -12.93
C PRO A 156 13.76 1.46 -11.49
N GLY A 157 14.93 1.91 -11.01
CA GLY A 157 15.36 1.72 -9.61
C GLY A 157 14.47 2.47 -8.61
N VAL A 158 14.09 3.71 -8.91
CA VAL A 158 13.17 4.50 -8.07
C VAL A 158 11.77 3.88 -8.07
N MET A 159 11.36 3.23 -9.16
CA MET A 159 10.06 2.56 -9.23
C MET A 159 9.94 1.38 -8.26
N VAL A 160 11.04 0.82 -7.75
CA VAL A 160 11.01 -0.21 -6.70
C VAL A 160 10.50 0.39 -5.40
N ASP A 161 11.12 1.48 -4.94
CA ASP A 161 10.71 2.25 -3.77
C ASP A 161 9.27 2.75 -3.86
N VAL A 162 8.86 3.26 -5.03
CA VAL A 162 7.48 3.72 -5.28
C VAL A 162 6.49 2.57 -5.06
N ARG A 163 6.80 1.35 -5.53
CA ARG A 163 5.93 0.19 -5.31
C ARG A 163 5.85 -0.16 -3.83
N ASP A 164 6.98 -0.17 -3.14
CA ASP A 164 7.06 -0.51 -1.73
C ASP A 164 6.34 0.50 -0.83
N PHE A 165 6.49 1.80 -1.11
CA PHE A 165 5.70 2.87 -0.49
C PHE A 165 4.19 2.61 -0.62
N ASN A 166 3.74 2.21 -1.82
CA ASN A 166 2.32 1.99 -2.13
C ASN A 166 1.72 0.71 -1.49
N VAL A 167 2.54 -0.20 -0.96
CA VAL A 167 2.07 -1.37 -0.21
C VAL A 167 1.59 -0.99 1.19
N ILE A 168 2.15 0.07 1.79
CA ILE A 168 1.91 0.40 3.21
C ILE A 168 1.19 1.72 3.35
N VAL A 169 1.76 2.81 2.86
CA VAL A 169 1.34 4.18 3.21
C VAL A 169 -0.11 4.48 2.79
N PRO A 170 -0.55 4.20 1.55
CA PRO A 170 -1.94 4.43 1.17
C PRO A 170 -2.90 3.33 1.66
N LYS A 171 -2.42 2.28 2.34
CA LYS A 171 -3.20 1.10 2.73
C LYS A 171 -3.67 1.12 4.18
N LYS A 172 -3.85 2.34 4.72
CA LYS A 172 -4.33 2.59 6.08
C LYS A 172 -3.44 1.89 7.13
N PRO A 173 -2.17 2.31 7.27
CA PRO A 173 -1.23 1.70 8.19
C PRO A 173 -1.54 2.09 9.64
N GLN A 174 -1.06 1.26 10.58
CA GLN A 174 -0.96 1.61 11.98
C GLN A 174 0.30 2.44 12.23
N VAL A 175 0.22 3.40 13.15
CA VAL A 175 1.35 4.26 13.53
C VAL A 175 2.00 3.71 14.78
N TYR A 176 3.31 3.60 14.77
CA TYR A 176 4.13 3.23 15.92
C TYR A 176 5.17 4.32 16.16
N SER A 177 5.50 4.58 17.42
CA SER A 177 6.70 5.34 17.79
C SER A 177 7.81 4.35 18.13
N ILE A 178 8.98 4.54 17.52
CA ILE A 178 10.20 3.80 17.86
C ILE A 178 10.97 4.59 18.92
N ASP A 179 11.09 5.90 18.70
CA ASP A 179 11.69 6.87 19.60
C ASP A 179 11.06 8.26 19.38
N ASP A 180 11.67 9.31 19.95
CA ASP A 180 11.15 10.69 19.92
C ASP A 180 11.16 11.31 18.50
N THR A 181 11.97 10.80 17.57
CA THR A 181 12.10 11.35 16.21
C THR A 181 11.73 10.34 15.13
N THR A 182 11.59 9.07 15.46
CA THR A 182 11.33 7.99 14.49
C THR A 182 9.97 7.35 14.73
N ILE A 183 9.16 7.35 13.67
CA ILE A 183 7.91 6.60 13.61
C ILE A 183 8.03 5.43 12.63
N ALA A 184 7.18 4.43 12.79
CA ALA A 184 6.98 3.40 11.78
C ALA A 184 5.51 3.33 11.37
N LEU A 185 5.30 3.26 10.06
CA LEU A 185 3.99 2.95 9.49
C LEU A 185 3.95 1.47 9.17
N VAL A 186 3.00 0.75 9.78
CA VAL A 186 2.94 -0.71 9.75
C VAL A 186 1.66 -1.18 9.08
N LYS A 187 1.78 -2.11 8.13
CA LYS A 187 0.66 -2.79 7.49
C LYS A 187 1.02 -4.24 7.18
N ASP A 188 0.14 -5.17 7.54
CA ASP A 188 0.26 -6.60 7.21
C ASP A 188 1.63 -7.22 7.57
N GLY A 189 2.19 -6.85 8.74
CA GLY A 189 3.48 -7.33 9.23
C GLY A 189 4.72 -6.71 8.56
N LYS A 190 4.51 -5.75 7.66
CA LYS A 190 5.54 -4.95 6.98
C LYS A 190 5.52 -3.52 7.52
N ALA A 191 6.66 -2.86 7.53
CA ALA A 191 6.77 -1.49 8.01
C ALA A 191 7.71 -0.65 7.14
N ILE A 192 7.49 0.67 7.16
CA ILE A 192 8.45 1.67 6.70
C ILE A 192 8.72 2.60 7.88
N GLN A 193 10.00 2.75 8.25
CA GLN A 193 10.44 3.71 9.26
C GLN A 193 10.63 5.09 8.65
N PHE A 194 10.14 6.12 9.33
CA PHE A 194 10.33 7.52 8.96
C PHE A 194 10.94 8.30 10.11
N VAL A 195 11.91 9.14 9.79
CA VAL A 195 12.59 10.04 10.73
C VAL A 195 12.05 11.44 10.52
N LYS A 196 11.70 12.11 11.62
CA LYS A 196 11.26 13.50 11.63
C LYS A 196 12.41 14.40 11.18
N VAL A 197 12.11 15.31 10.27
CA VAL A 197 13.02 16.35 9.83
C VAL A 197 12.51 17.69 10.33
N ASP A 198 13.35 18.42 11.05
CA ASP A 198 13.03 19.78 11.42
C ASP A 198 12.90 20.60 10.14
N THR A 199 11.73 21.21 9.93
CA THR A 199 11.60 22.23 8.89
C THR A 199 12.60 23.33 9.28
N PRO A 200 13.61 23.67 8.44
CA PRO A 200 14.49 24.78 8.78
C PRO A 200 13.60 26.02 8.99
N GLU A 201 13.64 26.60 10.18
CA GLU A 201 12.95 27.85 10.46
C GLU A 201 13.41 28.85 9.40
N GLU A 202 12.47 29.29 8.55
CA GLU A 202 12.74 30.30 7.54
C GLU A 202 13.11 31.58 8.29
N LYS A 203 14.40 31.92 8.27
CA LYS A 203 14.98 33.09 8.94
C LYS A 203 14.79 34.36 8.12
#